data_AF-A0A9C7S8G1-F1
#
_entry.id   AF-A0A9C7S8G1-F1
#
_cell.length_a   1.000
_cell.length_b   1.000
_cell.length_c   1.000
_cell.angle_alpha   90.00
_cell.angle_beta   90.00
_cell.angle_gamma   90.00
#
_symmetry.space_group_name_H-M   'P 1'
#
loop_
_entity.id
_entity.type
_entity.pdbx_description
1 polymer ?
#
loop_
_entity_poly.entity_id
_entity_poly.type
_entity_poly.pdbx_seq_one_letter_code
_entity_poly.pdbx_strand_id
1 'polypeptide(L)'
;MNMNIKPRPVTVGRNWLPAEAVTLDDSWTQKPPRFRAGEPVSRTITIETKGLSGSQIPELAIATPANARLYPETPKQESRTDGKTIYGVRTQTLTYIPGTQGTLNVPAITIDWWDTRRNKAASTILPALQFKVLPGAAGTANEVKAAPRSPAAQQSSATSPANKATQANNERGLPETIFAAIKTNESWLFTGGGLLLILVLLGLMVRRTKQHRQASAPGTVKQTPQPTQQIRPNQKSALRALQKACTANDRHAAARDLLSLGHAHWPDAPPRSLNALAARIENGQTQLRELDRSLYAADTSNWNGAALWDEFRHGLQEKKMTRINQDDGLNPLYPQHH
;
A
#
# COMPACT_ATOMS: atom_id res chain seq x y z
N MET A 1 -3.47 -35.84 -17.41
CA MET A 1 -3.86 -34.52 -17.95
C MET A 1 -2.69 -33.94 -18.73
N ASN A 2 -2.81 -33.82 -20.05
CA ASN A 2 -1.80 -33.13 -20.86
C ASN A 2 -2.12 -31.64 -20.89
N MET A 3 -1.30 -30.82 -20.24
CA MET A 3 -1.44 -29.36 -20.26
C MET A 3 -0.70 -28.82 -21.49
N ASN A 4 -1.45 -28.48 -22.53
CA ASN A 4 -0.91 -27.90 -23.76
C ASN A 4 -0.75 -26.38 -23.59
N ILE A 5 0.48 -25.92 -23.32
CA ILE A 5 0.80 -24.49 -23.18
C ILE A 5 1.09 -23.94 -24.58
N LYS A 6 0.25 -23.00 -25.06
CA LYS A 6 0.49 -22.33 -26.35
C LYS A 6 1.73 -21.43 -26.25
N PRO A 7 2.60 -21.40 -27.28
CA PRO A 7 3.76 -20.52 -27.30
C PRO A 7 3.33 -19.05 -27.34
N ARG A 8 4.22 -18.17 -26.87
CA ARG A 8 4.07 -16.71 -26.90
C ARG A 8 4.13 -16.17 -28.35
N PRO A 9 3.06 -15.53 -28.88
CA PRO A 9 3.13 -14.74 -30.09
C PRO A 9 4.27 -13.72 -30.10
N VAL A 10 5.02 -13.68 -31.20
CA VAL A 10 6.17 -12.80 -31.44
C VAL A 10 5.82 -11.30 -31.60
N THR A 11 4.54 -10.96 -31.68
CA THR A 11 4.03 -9.59 -31.90
C THR A 11 3.81 -8.77 -30.64
N VAL A 12 3.81 -9.40 -29.46
CA VAL A 12 3.73 -8.72 -28.16
C VAL A 12 5.14 -8.63 -27.62
N GLY A 13 5.60 -7.42 -27.30
CA GLY A 13 6.95 -7.17 -26.80
C GLY A 13 7.27 -7.91 -25.50
N ARG A 14 8.32 -7.45 -24.79
CA ARG A 14 8.90 -8.11 -23.60
C ARG A 14 7.88 -8.47 -22.49
N ASN A 15 6.71 -7.85 -22.49
CA ASN A 15 5.65 -7.98 -21.48
C ASN A 15 4.39 -8.65 -22.07
N TRP A 16 4.41 -9.97 -22.19
CA TRP A 16 3.25 -10.79 -22.57
C TRP A 16 2.14 -10.69 -21.51
N LEU A 17 0.99 -10.08 -21.85
CA LEU A 17 -0.17 -9.91 -20.97
C LEU A 17 -1.43 -10.58 -21.56
N PRO A 18 -1.72 -11.86 -21.25
CA PRO A 18 -2.88 -12.57 -21.78
C PRO A 18 -4.11 -12.36 -20.90
N ALA A 19 -5.01 -11.45 -21.28
CA ALA A 19 -6.18 -11.08 -20.49
C ALA A 19 -7.48 -11.19 -21.28
N GLU A 20 -8.61 -11.31 -20.59
CA GLU A 20 -9.94 -11.22 -21.22
C GLU A 20 -10.33 -9.77 -21.54
N ALA A 21 -9.83 -8.83 -20.73
CA ALA A 21 -10.01 -7.39 -20.87
C ALA A 21 -8.90 -6.67 -20.10
N VAL A 22 -8.48 -5.52 -20.62
CA VAL A 22 -7.55 -4.58 -19.97
C VAL A 22 -8.11 -3.17 -20.10
N THR A 23 -8.27 -2.48 -18.97
CA THR A 23 -8.67 -1.08 -18.91
C THR A 23 -7.55 -0.24 -18.28
N LEU A 24 -7.44 1.00 -18.75
CA LEU A 24 -6.59 2.02 -18.14
C LEU A 24 -7.45 3.20 -17.76
N ASP A 25 -7.34 3.60 -16.51
CA ASP A 25 -7.98 4.77 -15.95
C ASP A 25 -6.92 5.77 -15.48
N ASP A 26 -7.25 7.06 -15.59
CA ASP A 26 -6.36 8.17 -15.26
C ASP A 26 -7.07 9.17 -14.36
N SER A 27 -6.35 9.64 -13.34
CA SER A 27 -6.86 10.63 -12.40
C SER A 27 -5.74 11.53 -11.89
N TRP A 28 -6.11 12.74 -11.49
CA TRP A 28 -5.19 13.77 -11.01
C TRP A 28 -5.67 14.26 -9.64
N THR A 29 -4.75 14.75 -8.82
CA THR A 29 -5.07 15.31 -7.47
C THR A 29 -6.13 16.42 -7.55
N GLN A 30 -6.14 17.20 -8.64
CA GLN A 30 -7.13 18.25 -8.89
C GLN A 30 -7.86 18.00 -10.22
N LYS A 31 -9.15 18.33 -10.29
CA LYS A 31 -9.99 18.23 -11.49
C LYS A 31 -10.63 19.60 -11.80
N PRO A 32 -10.23 20.29 -12.89
CA PRO A 32 -9.12 19.95 -13.79
C PRO A 32 -7.75 20.13 -13.11
N PRO A 33 -6.71 19.41 -13.56
CA PRO A 33 -5.37 19.58 -13.02
C PRO A 33 -4.82 20.97 -13.32
N ARG A 34 -4.18 21.58 -12.32
CA ARG A 34 -3.52 22.89 -12.43
C ARG A 34 -2.03 22.71 -12.20
N PHE A 35 -1.23 23.27 -13.10
CA PHE A 35 0.23 23.18 -13.03
C PHE A 35 0.83 24.57 -12.83
N ARG A 36 1.80 24.65 -11.92
CA ARG A 36 2.65 25.82 -11.70
C ARG A 36 4.11 25.38 -11.70
N ALA A 37 5.00 26.26 -12.16
CA ALA A 37 6.43 25.99 -12.10
C ALA A 37 6.88 25.77 -10.65
N GLY A 38 7.57 24.67 -10.41
CA GLY A 38 8.07 24.25 -9.09
C GLY A 38 7.07 23.53 -8.19
N GLU A 39 5.78 23.46 -8.56
CA GLU A 39 4.75 22.81 -7.73
C GLU A 39 4.51 21.35 -8.15
N PRO A 40 4.44 20.40 -7.21
CA PRO A 40 4.15 19.01 -7.50
C PRO A 40 2.67 18.78 -7.81
N VAL A 41 2.39 17.99 -8.84
CA VAL A 41 1.05 17.52 -9.21
C VAL A 41 1.09 16.00 -9.39
N SER A 42 0.27 15.27 -8.62
CA SER A 42 0.23 13.81 -8.70
C SER A 42 -0.82 13.32 -9.69
N ARG A 43 -0.45 12.30 -10.44
CA ARG A 43 -1.26 11.53 -11.40
C ARG A 43 -1.34 10.10 -10.90
N THR A 44 -2.53 9.54 -10.85
CA THR A 44 -2.76 8.14 -10.50
C THR A 44 -3.32 7.41 -11.71
N ILE A 45 -2.56 6.45 -12.21
CA ILE A 45 -2.93 5.56 -13.31
C ILE A 45 -3.32 4.21 -12.72
N THR A 46 -4.51 3.73 -13.07
CA THR A 46 -5.02 2.43 -12.64
C THR A 46 -5.15 1.51 -13.85
N ILE A 47 -4.51 0.35 -13.77
CA ILE A 47 -4.60 -0.71 -14.77
C ILE A 47 -5.44 -1.81 -14.15
N GLU A 48 -6.54 -2.15 -14.81
CA GLU A 48 -7.37 -3.28 -14.40
C GLU A 48 -7.41 -4.33 -15.49
N THR A 49 -7.30 -5.59 -15.07
CA THR A 49 -7.28 -6.75 -15.96
C THR A 49 -8.32 -7.76 -15.51
N LYS A 50 -8.95 -8.42 -16.47
CA LYS A 50 -9.82 -9.58 -16.23
C LYS A 50 -9.11 -10.86 -16.68
N GLY A 51 -9.08 -11.87 -15.81
CA GLY A 51 -8.42 -13.15 -16.06
C GLY A 51 -6.96 -13.24 -15.59
N LEU A 52 -6.41 -12.17 -15.00
CA LEU A 52 -5.06 -12.12 -14.44
C LEU A 52 -5.05 -11.58 -13.01
N SER A 53 -4.05 -11.96 -12.21
CA SER A 53 -3.79 -11.34 -10.91
C SER A 53 -3.03 -10.03 -11.06
N GLY A 54 -3.12 -9.13 -10.07
CA GLY A 54 -2.40 -7.84 -10.09
C GLY A 54 -0.88 -7.99 -10.18
N SER A 55 -0.33 -9.08 -9.66
CA SER A 55 1.10 -9.43 -9.76
C SER A 55 1.57 -9.74 -11.18
N GLN A 56 0.66 -10.11 -12.08
CA GLN A 56 0.96 -10.38 -13.49
C GLN A 56 0.92 -9.11 -14.35
N ILE A 57 0.41 -7.99 -13.80
CA ILE A 57 0.34 -6.72 -14.52
C ILE A 57 1.74 -6.08 -14.51
N PRO A 58 2.34 -5.84 -15.68
CA PRO A 58 3.67 -5.26 -15.78
C PRO A 58 3.69 -3.81 -15.28
N GLU A 59 4.89 -3.34 -14.99
CA GLU A 59 5.11 -1.92 -14.78
C GLU A 59 5.03 -1.13 -16.10
N LEU A 60 4.52 0.10 -16.03
CA LEU A 60 4.44 0.97 -17.21
C LEU A 60 5.72 1.79 -17.26
N ALA A 61 6.40 1.72 -18.39
CA ALA A 61 7.48 2.65 -18.69
C ALA A 61 6.85 3.99 -19.07
N ILE A 62 6.96 4.99 -18.19
CA ILE A 62 6.43 6.33 -18.43
C ILE A 62 7.59 7.25 -18.78
N ALA A 63 7.54 7.85 -19.97
CA ALA A 63 8.57 8.76 -20.42
C ALA A 63 8.48 10.10 -19.65
N THR A 64 9.64 10.59 -19.20
CA THR A 64 9.75 11.88 -18.51
C THR A 64 9.52 13.02 -19.51
N PRO A 65 8.59 13.96 -19.25
CA PRO A 65 8.40 15.14 -20.08
C PRO A 65 9.61 16.08 -20.05
N ALA A 66 9.94 16.72 -21.17
CA ALA A 66 11.12 17.60 -21.27
C ALA A 66 11.17 18.75 -20.23
N ASN A 67 10.00 19.33 -19.90
CA ASN A 67 9.89 20.48 -18.99
C ASN A 67 9.42 20.10 -17.58
N ALA A 68 9.51 18.82 -17.18
CA ALA A 68 9.11 18.39 -15.84
C ALA A 68 10.01 17.28 -15.31
N ARG A 69 10.22 17.28 -13.98
CA ARG A 69 10.73 16.12 -13.27
C ARG A 69 9.58 15.17 -12.96
N LEU A 70 9.83 13.88 -13.08
CA LEU A 70 8.85 12.83 -12.85
C LEU A 70 9.35 11.91 -11.74
N TYR A 71 8.55 11.75 -10.70
CA TYR A 71 8.86 10.90 -9.55
C TYR A 71 7.79 9.83 -9.41
N PRO A 72 8.07 8.56 -9.76
CA PRO A 72 7.15 7.46 -9.54
C PRO A 72 7.16 7.05 -8.06
N GLU A 73 5.99 6.64 -7.57
CA GLU A 73 5.83 6.00 -6.27
C GLU A 73 5.82 4.47 -6.41
N THR A 74 6.00 3.77 -5.28
CA THR A 74 5.89 2.31 -5.25
C THR A 74 4.49 1.87 -5.72
N PRO A 75 4.40 1.06 -6.78
CA PRO A 75 3.12 0.62 -7.32
C PRO A 75 2.40 -0.29 -6.33
N LYS A 76 1.07 -0.15 -6.26
CA LYS A 76 0.21 -1.05 -5.49
C LYS A 76 -0.38 -2.10 -6.42
N GLN A 77 -0.47 -3.34 -5.95
CA GLN A 77 -1.03 -4.45 -6.69
C GLN A 77 -2.06 -5.18 -5.83
N GLU A 78 -3.22 -5.43 -6.42
CA GLU A 78 -4.33 -6.10 -5.76
C GLU A 78 -4.90 -7.18 -6.68
N SER A 79 -5.48 -8.21 -6.09
CA SER A 79 -6.19 -9.26 -6.82
C SER A 79 -7.52 -9.51 -6.13
N ARG A 80 -8.60 -9.40 -6.88
CA ARG A 80 -9.96 -9.69 -6.43
C ARG A 80 -10.52 -10.84 -7.25
N THR A 81 -11.44 -11.61 -6.68
CA THR A 81 -12.12 -12.69 -7.39
C THR A 81 -13.61 -12.64 -7.10
N ASP A 82 -14.43 -12.89 -8.11
CA ASP A 82 -15.88 -13.08 -7.95
C ASP A 82 -16.25 -14.56 -7.80
N GLY A 83 -15.25 -15.45 -7.66
CA GLY A 83 -15.43 -16.91 -7.58
C GLY A 83 -15.38 -17.61 -8.94
N LYS A 84 -15.54 -16.87 -10.05
CA LYS A 84 -15.45 -17.39 -11.42
C LYS A 84 -14.26 -16.84 -12.18
N THR A 85 -13.94 -15.56 -11.96
CA THR A 85 -12.87 -14.85 -12.65
C THR A 85 -12.05 -14.05 -11.65
N ILE A 86 -10.74 -14.08 -11.85
CA ILE A 86 -9.80 -13.22 -11.15
C ILE A 86 -9.71 -11.87 -11.87
N TYR A 87 -9.65 -10.80 -11.10
CA TYR A 87 -9.38 -9.45 -11.58
C TYR A 87 -8.14 -8.92 -10.89
N GLY A 88 -7.20 -8.44 -11.68
CA GLY A 88 -5.96 -7.85 -11.21
C GLY A 88 -6.05 -6.35 -11.33
N VAL A 89 -5.59 -5.64 -10.30
CA VAL A 89 -5.49 -4.19 -10.30
C VAL A 89 -4.05 -3.80 -10.00
N ARG A 90 -3.50 -2.88 -10.78
CA ARG A 90 -2.22 -2.22 -10.50
C ARG A 90 -2.41 -0.72 -10.53
N THR A 91 -2.02 -0.05 -9.45
CA THR A 91 -2.10 1.40 -9.31
C THR A 91 -0.71 1.99 -9.26
N GLN A 92 -0.44 2.95 -10.15
CA GLN A 92 0.82 3.69 -10.24
C GLN A 92 0.56 5.17 -10.04
N THR A 93 1.16 5.72 -9.00
CA THR A 93 1.13 7.15 -8.72
C THR A 93 2.44 7.78 -9.18
N LEU A 94 2.35 8.91 -9.88
CA LEU A 94 3.50 9.68 -10.34
C LEU A 94 3.32 11.14 -9.99
N THR A 95 4.38 11.77 -9.47
CA THR A 95 4.41 13.19 -9.20
C THR A 95 5.18 13.93 -10.29
N TYR A 96 4.50 14.86 -10.94
CA TYR A 96 5.05 15.76 -11.95
C TYR A 96 5.43 17.09 -11.28
N ILE A 97 6.67 17.53 -11.46
CA ILE A 97 7.14 18.84 -11.00
C ILE A 97 7.63 19.64 -12.22
N PRO A 98 6.81 20.55 -12.78
CA PRO A 98 7.22 21.38 -13.91
C PRO A 98 8.36 22.32 -13.51
N GLY A 99 9.34 22.51 -14.41
CA GLY A 99 10.48 23.38 -14.15
C GLY A 99 10.18 24.87 -14.37
N THR A 100 9.49 25.19 -15.47
CA THR A 100 9.23 26.57 -15.91
C THR A 100 7.80 26.73 -16.42
N GLN A 101 7.34 27.98 -16.53
CA GLN A 101 6.07 28.29 -17.19
C GLN A 101 6.11 27.93 -18.68
N GLY A 102 4.95 27.58 -19.24
CA GLY A 102 4.82 27.21 -20.64
C GLY A 102 3.87 26.04 -20.84
N THR A 103 4.23 25.13 -21.74
CA THR A 103 3.41 23.95 -22.09
C THR A 103 4.07 22.68 -21.59
N LEU A 104 3.30 21.87 -20.87
CA LEU A 104 3.68 20.52 -20.44
C LEU A 104 2.97 19.49 -21.30
N ASN A 105 3.74 18.69 -22.03
CA ASN A 105 3.23 17.56 -22.81
C ASN A 105 3.41 16.27 -21.99
N VAL A 106 2.29 15.67 -21.60
CA VAL A 106 2.25 14.36 -20.96
C VAL A 106 2.04 13.31 -22.06
N PRO A 107 2.98 12.37 -22.26
CA PRO A 107 2.92 11.44 -23.37
C PRO A 107 1.77 10.43 -23.23
N ALA A 108 1.33 9.90 -24.37
CA ALA A 108 0.41 8.77 -24.41
C ALA A 108 1.07 7.53 -23.79
N ILE A 109 0.26 6.68 -23.16
CA ILE A 109 0.69 5.42 -22.57
C ILE A 109 -0.08 4.31 -23.25
N THR A 110 0.63 3.32 -23.80
CA THR A 110 0.03 2.17 -24.48
C THR A 110 0.40 0.89 -23.75
N ILE A 111 -0.58 0.03 -23.50
CA ILE A 111 -0.38 -1.35 -23.06
C ILE A 111 -0.78 -2.26 -24.21
N ASP A 112 0.16 -3.04 -24.71
CA ASP A 112 -0.12 -4.14 -25.63
C ASP A 112 -0.44 -5.41 -24.84
N TRP A 113 -1.47 -6.11 -25.25
CA TRP A 113 -1.97 -7.31 -24.58
C TRP A 113 -2.59 -8.30 -25.56
N TRP A 114 -2.73 -9.55 -25.14
CA TRP A 114 -3.40 -10.57 -25.93
C TRP A 114 -4.81 -10.79 -25.40
N ASP A 115 -5.81 -10.52 -26.24
CA ASP A 115 -7.22 -10.77 -25.92
C ASP A 115 -7.50 -12.27 -26.00
N THR A 116 -7.64 -12.91 -24.85
CA THR A 116 -7.88 -14.35 -24.74
C THR A 116 -9.28 -14.76 -25.19
N ARG A 117 -10.26 -13.83 -25.19
CA ARG A 117 -11.62 -14.11 -25.68
C ARG A 117 -11.68 -14.10 -27.19
N ARG A 118 -10.94 -13.20 -27.83
CA ARG A 118 -10.90 -13.04 -29.29
C ARG A 118 -9.69 -13.70 -29.95
N ASN A 119 -8.77 -14.23 -29.15
CA ASN A 119 -7.51 -14.83 -29.56
C ASN A 119 -6.72 -13.95 -30.55
N LYS A 120 -6.52 -12.67 -30.19
CA LYS A 120 -5.82 -11.69 -31.04
C LYS A 120 -5.05 -10.67 -30.20
N ALA A 121 -4.06 -10.02 -30.81
CA ALA A 121 -3.40 -8.87 -30.21
C ALA A 121 -4.36 -7.68 -30.10
N ALA A 122 -4.26 -6.96 -28.99
CA ALA A 122 -5.03 -5.76 -28.68
C ALA A 122 -4.14 -4.76 -27.93
N SER A 123 -4.53 -3.48 -27.97
CA SER A 123 -3.82 -2.42 -27.26
C SER A 123 -4.82 -1.51 -26.55
N THR A 124 -4.49 -1.08 -25.34
CA THR A 124 -5.26 -0.08 -24.58
C THR A 124 -4.39 1.16 -24.39
N ILE A 125 -4.94 2.34 -24.66
CA ILE A 125 -4.18 3.59 -24.76
C ILE A 125 -4.79 4.64 -23.82
N LEU A 126 -3.94 5.26 -22.99
CA LEU A 126 -4.22 6.57 -22.42
C LEU A 126 -3.68 7.64 -23.36
N PRO A 127 -4.51 8.59 -23.82
CA PRO A 127 -4.08 9.59 -24.79
C PRO A 127 -3.03 10.53 -24.19
N ALA A 128 -2.26 11.16 -25.08
CA ALA A 128 -1.37 12.25 -24.69
C ALA A 128 -2.21 13.44 -24.21
N LEU A 129 -1.74 14.12 -23.16
CA LEU A 129 -2.41 15.28 -22.58
C LEU A 129 -1.47 16.47 -22.63
N GLN A 130 -2.04 17.65 -22.88
CA GLN A 130 -1.30 18.90 -22.89
C GLN A 130 -1.86 19.84 -21.83
N PHE A 131 -0.98 20.37 -20.99
CA PHE A 131 -1.35 21.29 -19.91
C PHE A 131 -0.59 22.60 -20.02
N LYS A 132 -1.25 23.69 -19.65
CA LYS A 132 -0.61 25.00 -19.47
C LYS A 132 -0.03 25.10 -18.06
N VAL A 133 1.26 25.38 -17.97
CA VAL A 133 2.00 25.60 -16.72
C VAL A 133 2.06 27.10 -16.45
N LEU A 134 1.49 27.50 -15.32
CA LEU A 134 1.50 28.88 -14.83
C LEU A 134 2.83 29.21 -14.15
N PRO A 135 3.17 30.50 -13.99
CA PRO A 135 4.26 30.93 -13.13
C PRO A 135 4.14 30.36 -11.71
N GLY A 136 5.29 30.04 -11.11
CA GLY A 136 5.37 29.68 -9.69
C GLY A 136 4.95 30.86 -8.79
N ALA A 137 4.56 30.56 -7.56
CA ALA A 137 4.06 31.56 -6.60
C ALA A 137 5.09 32.64 -6.20
N ALA A 138 6.39 32.42 -6.46
CA ALA A 138 7.42 33.46 -6.38
C ALA A 138 7.57 34.13 -7.76
N GLY A 139 6.86 35.24 -7.95
CA GLY A 139 6.80 35.94 -9.24
C GLY A 139 8.07 36.69 -9.63
N THR A 140 8.11 36.99 -10.94
CA THR A 140 8.80 38.10 -11.64
C THR A 140 10.22 37.93 -12.17
N ALA A 141 10.29 38.16 -13.50
CA ALA A 141 11.38 38.69 -14.31
C ALA A 141 12.61 37.80 -14.59
N ASN A 142 12.54 37.07 -15.70
CA ASN A 142 13.66 37.12 -16.65
C ASN A 142 13.15 37.85 -17.90
N GLU A 143 12.86 39.14 -17.74
CA GLU A 143 12.68 40.05 -18.86
C GLU A 143 14.08 40.44 -19.32
N VAL A 144 14.50 39.89 -20.46
CA VAL A 144 15.71 40.29 -21.16
C VAL A 144 15.49 41.72 -21.63
N LYS A 145 15.85 42.70 -20.79
CA LYS A 145 15.98 44.10 -21.21
C LYS A 145 17.42 44.33 -21.67
N ALA A 146 17.65 44.14 -22.96
CA ALA A 146 18.81 44.70 -23.64
C ALA A 146 18.58 46.21 -23.87
N ALA A 147 19.46 47.04 -23.31
CA ALA A 147 19.64 48.44 -23.70
C ALA A 147 21.04 48.92 -23.25
N PRO A 148 21.66 49.89 -23.95
CA PRO A 148 23.09 49.86 -24.29
C PRO A 148 24.01 50.65 -23.35
N ARG A 149 25.31 50.30 -23.37
CA ARG A 149 26.40 51.06 -22.76
C ARG A 149 26.84 52.23 -23.66
N SER A 150 27.12 53.38 -23.04
CA SER A 150 28.18 54.32 -23.46
C SER A 150 28.60 55.28 -22.31
N PRO A 151 29.80 55.91 -22.36
CA PRO A 151 30.62 56.25 -21.18
C PRO A 151 30.94 57.76 -20.99
N ALA A 152 31.30 58.18 -19.76
CA ALA A 152 32.09 59.40 -19.40
C ALA A 152 32.31 59.40 -17.86
N ALA A 153 33.52 59.31 -17.28
CA ALA A 153 34.62 60.27 -17.11
C ALA A 153 34.53 61.18 -15.84
N GLN A 154 35.50 60.98 -14.92
CA GLN A 154 36.24 61.89 -13.99
C GLN A 154 35.45 62.89 -13.07
N GLN A 155 35.87 63.33 -11.87
CA GLN A 155 37.20 63.57 -11.29
C GLN A 155 37.12 63.89 -9.75
N SER A 156 38.15 63.47 -9.01
CA SER A 156 38.90 64.09 -7.87
C SER A 156 38.28 64.85 -6.69
N SER A 157 38.75 64.50 -5.48
CA SER A 157 39.52 65.42 -4.60
C SER A 157 40.33 64.66 -3.54
N ALA A 158 41.56 65.11 -3.28
CA ALA A 158 42.57 64.53 -2.39
C ALA A 158 42.89 65.49 -1.22
N THR A 159 43.25 64.92 -0.06
CA THR A 159 44.03 65.59 0.99
C THR A 159 44.87 64.55 1.77
N SER A 160 46.17 64.83 1.91
CA SER A 160 47.22 64.08 2.66
C SER A 160 47.28 64.59 4.13
N PRO A 161 48.12 64.11 5.11
CA PRO A 161 49.30 63.23 5.03
C PRO A 161 49.61 62.24 6.21
N ALA A 162 50.54 61.31 5.92
CA ALA A 162 51.67 60.78 6.71
C ALA A 162 51.55 60.12 8.13
N ASN A 163 51.92 58.83 8.13
CA ASN A 163 52.93 58.13 8.96
C ASN A 163 52.61 57.36 10.27
N LYS A 164 53.04 56.09 10.19
CA LYS A 164 53.51 55.10 11.18
C LYS A 164 52.50 54.17 11.88
N ALA A 165 52.75 52.87 11.64
CA ALA A 165 52.32 51.69 12.37
C ALA A 165 52.41 51.89 13.90
N THR A 166 51.54 51.34 14.75
CA THR A 166 51.45 49.89 15.04
C THR A 166 50.21 49.63 15.93
N GLN A 167 49.46 48.56 15.63
CA GLN A 167 48.57 47.74 16.48
C GLN A 167 47.66 48.40 17.54
N ALA A 168 46.34 48.34 17.31
CA ALA A 168 45.33 47.65 18.14
C ALA A 168 43.92 48.19 17.87
N ASN A 169 42.93 47.29 17.93
CA ASN A 169 41.47 47.52 17.92
C ASN A 169 40.71 47.75 16.60
N ASN A 170 40.11 46.64 16.16
CA ASN A 170 38.68 46.42 15.95
C ASN A 170 37.88 47.08 14.80
N GLU A 171 37.44 46.18 13.91
CA GLU A 171 36.17 46.10 13.16
C GLU A 171 36.01 46.85 11.82
N ARG A 172 36.20 46.11 10.72
CA ARG A 172 35.12 45.70 9.79
C ARG A 172 35.71 45.11 8.49
N GLY A 173 35.96 43.82 8.52
CA GLY A 173 35.87 42.94 7.35
C GLY A 173 34.97 41.79 7.78
N LEU A 174 33.80 41.64 7.14
CA LEU A 174 32.97 40.46 7.37
C LEU A 174 33.75 39.23 6.89
N PRO A 175 34.07 38.29 7.79
CA PRO A 175 34.91 37.15 7.48
C PRO A 175 34.17 36.10 6.64
N GLU A 176 34.90 35.54 5.67
CA GLU A 176 34.59 34.28 5.01
C GLU A 176 34.49 33.15 6.04
N THR A 177 33.28 32.85 6.54
CA THR A 177 32.99 31.58 7.22
C THR A 177 31.49 31.22 7.09
N ILE A 178 31.08 30.70 5.93
CA ILE A 178 29.86 29.85 5.83
C ILE A 178 30.20 28.39 5.43
N PHE A 179 31.47 28.07 5.16
CA PHE A 179 31.92 26.67 5.04
C PHE A 179 32.62 26.18 6.32
N ALA A 180 31.88 26.13 7.42
CA ALA A 180 32.30 25.43 8.64
C ALA A 180 31.08 25.00 9.47
N ALA A 181 30.33 24.01 8.97
CA ALA A 181 29.33 23.29 9.75
C ALA A 181 29.44 21.78 9.52
N ILE A 182 30.66 21.23 9.51
CA ILE A 182 30.91 19.79 9.67
C ILE A 182 32.19 19.61 10.50
N LYS A 183 32.11 19.83 11.80
CA LYS A 183 32.79 19.04 12.84
C LYS A 183 32.56 19.67 14.21
N THR A 184 31.59 19.13 14.93
CA THR A 184 31.57 19.23 16.40
C THR A 184 31.01 17.93 16.98
N ASN A 185 31.93 17.20 17.65
CA ASN A 185 31.71 16.33 18.80
C ASN A 185 31.17 14.91 18.58
N GLU A 186 32.05 14.01 18.12
CA GLU A 186 31.89 12.54 18.04
C GLU A 186 31.92 11.79 19.38
N SER A 187 31.94 12.45 20.55
CA SER A 187 32.21 11.75 21.82
C SER A 187 31.09 11.76 22.86
N TRP A 188 29.89 12.29 22.56
CA TRP A 188 28.81 12.37 23.56
C TRP A 188 27.55 11.55 23.29
N LEU A 189 27.58 10.68 22.27
CA LEU A 189 26.52 9.67 22.07
C LEU A 189 26.93 8.25 22.50
N PHE A 190 28.18 8.03 22.92
CA PHE A 190 28.67 6.69 23.25
C PHE A 190 28.54 6.27 24.72
N THR A 191 28.14 7.14 25.66
CA THR A 191 27.96 6.73 27.07
C THR A 191 26.50 6.49 27.48
N GLY A 192 25.52 7.01 26.72
CA GLY A 192 24.09 6.77 26.99
C GLY A 192 23.39 5.87 25.95
N GLY A 193 23.64 6.11 24.66
CA GLY A 193 22.96 5.41 23.57
C GLY A 193 23.38 3.94 23.42
N GLY A 194 24.67 3.66 23.62
CA GLY A 194 25.21 2.30 23.57
C GLY A 194 24.60 1.38 24.62
N LEU A 195 24.39 1.88 25.85
CA LEU A 195 23.84 1.08 26.95
C LEU A 195 22.34 0.78 26.73
N LEU A 196 21.59 1.73 26.15
CA LEU A 196 20.18 1.51 25.76
C LEU A 196 20.07 0.51 24.60
N LEU A 197 20.95 0.59 23.59
CA LEU A 197 20.97 -0.36 22.48
C LEU A 197 21.36 -1.77 22.95
N ILE A 198 22.32 -1.87 23.87
CA ILE A 198 22.71 -3.14 24.50
C ILE A 198 21.56 -3.70 25.34
N LEU A 199 20.84 -2.88 26.13
CA LEU A 199 19.67 -3.35 26.89
C LEU A 199 18.50 -3.79 26.00
N VAL A 200 18.28 -3.11 24.87
CA VAL A 200 17.26 -3.50 23.88
C VAL A 200 17.66 -4.79 23.16
N LEU A 201 18.92 -4.95 22.77
CA LEU A 201 19.43 -6.17 22.15
C LEU A 201 19.45 -7.34 23.15
N LEU A 202 19.83 -7.11 24.40
CA LEU A 202 19.76 -8.12 25.47
C LEU A 202 18.30 -8.49 25.78
N GLY A 203 17.39 -7.52 25.77
CA GLY A 203 15.95 -7.76 25.89
C GLY A 203 15.39 -8.59 24.74
N LEU A 204 15.77 -8.30 23.49
CA LEU A 204 15.39 -9.07 22.30
C LEU A 204 16.03 -10.48 22.30
N MET A 205 17.26 -10.61 22.80
CA MET A 205 17.95 -11.89 22.91
C MET A 205 17.39 -12.77 24.03
N VAL A 206 16.99 -12.20 25.18
CA VAL A 206 16.25 -12.91 26.24
C VAL A 206 14.85 -13.29 25.76
N ARG A 207 14.20 -12.45 24.93
CA ARG A 207 12.92 -12.81 24.28
C ARG A 207 13.09 -13.97 23.31
N ARG A 208 14.16 -13.96 22.49
CA ARG A 208 14.49 -15.05 21.56
C ARG A 208 14.91 -16.32 22.28
N THR A 209 15.65 -16.25 23.39
CA THR A 209 16.02 -17.43 24.18
C THR A 209 14.88 -17.96 25.03
N LYS A 210 13.93 -17.13 25.51
CA LYS A 210 12.67 -17.60 26.11
C LYS A 210 11.73 -18.22 25.07
N GLN A 211 11.70 -17.70 23.85
CA GLN A 211 10.99 -18.33 22.73
C GLN A 211 11.64 -19.65 22.30
N HIS A 212 12.97 -19.75 22.31
CA HIS A 212 13.69 -21.00 22.03
C HIS A 212 13.70 -22.00 23.20
N ARG A 213 13.64 -21.54 24.47
CA ARG A 213 13.53 -22.42 25.64
C ARG A 213 12.15 -23.07 25.80
N GLN A 214 11.13 -22.58 25.10
CA GLN A 214 9.86 -23.32 24.97
C GLN A 214 9.94 -24.47 23.94
N ALA A 215 11.08 -24.65 23.25
CA ALA A 215 11.30 -25.72 22.28
C ALA A 215 12.28 -26.81 22.75
N SER A 216 12.66 -26.88 24.03
CA SER A 216 13.50 -27.99 24.50
C SER A 216 13.23 -28.33 25.97
N ALA A 217 12.27 -29.23 26.19
CA ALA A 217 12.34 -30.20 27.27
C ALA A 217 12.64 -31.57 26.64
N PRO A 218 13.61 -32.35 27.17
CA PRO A 218 13.94 -33.66 26.64
C PRO A 218 12.93 -34.69 27.11
N GLY A 219 12.23 -35.32 26.17
CA GLY A 219 11.29 -36.40 26.41
C GLY A 219 11.32 -37.37 25.24
N THR A 220 12.01 -38.47 25.44
CA THR A 220 12.24 -39.58 24.52
C THR A 220 10.93 -40.17 24.00
N VAL A 221 10.58 -39.94 22.73
CA VAL A 221 9.78 -40.89 21.93
C VAL A 221 10.23 -40.81 20.47
N LYS A 222 10.74 -41.93 19.95
CA LYS A 222 10.99 -42.16 18.53
C LYS A 222 9.66 -42.02 17.77
N GLN A 223 9.57 -41.15 16.77
CA GLN A 223 8.52 -41.26 15.75
C GLN A 223 8.96 -40.70 14.39
N THR A 224 8.73 -41.56 13.40
CA THR A 224 8.98 -41.56 11.96
C THR A 224 8.51 -40.29 11.23
N PRO A 225 9.16 -39.88 10.12
CA PRO A 225 8.74 -38.72 9.33
C PRO A 225 7.48 -39.02 8.51
N GLN A 226 6.41 -38.24 8.70
CA GLN A 226 5.18 -38.26 7.88
C GLN A 226 4.70 -36.81 7.64
N PRO A 227 4.02 -36.50 6.51
CA PRO A 227 4.11 -35.22 5.83
C PRO A 227 3.21 -34.13 6.42
N THR A 228 3.61 -32.89 6.15
CA THR A 228 3.08 -31.61 6.61
C THR A 228 1.56 -31.47 6.39
N GLN A 229 0.77 -31.72 7.44
CA GLN A 229 -0.62 -31.24 7.51
C GLN A 229 -0.63 -29.83 8.11
N GLN A 230 -1.30 -28.91 7.40
CA GLN A 230 -1.55 -27.53 7.83
C GLN A 230 -2.11 -27.49 9.26
N ILE A 231 -1.43 -26.78 10.15
CA ILE A 231 -1.83 -26.61 11.56
C ILE A 231 -3.17 -25.85 11.57
N ARG A 232 -4.28 -26.57 11.73
CA ARG A 232 -5.59 -25.97 11.95
C ARG A 232 -5.56 -25.29 13.32
N PRO A 233 -5.93 -24.00 13.44
CA PRO A 233 -5.96 -23.34 14.74
C PRO A 233 -7.03 -24.03 15.61
N ASN A 234 -6.61 -24.52 16.78
CA ASN A 234 -7.51 -25.07 17.78
C ASN A 234 -8.50 -23.96 18.22
N GLN A 235 -9.79 -24.28 18.36
CA GLN A 235 -10.84 -23.34 18.79
C GLN A 235 -10.44 -22.51 20.02
N LYS A 236 -9.77 -23.14 21.01
CA LYS A 236 -9.27 -22.47 22.22
C LYS A 236 -8.18 -21.42 21.93
N SER A 237 -7.35 -21.66 20.92
CA SER A 237 -6.31 -20.71 20.50
C SER A 237 -6.89 -19.53 19.73
N ALA A 238 -7.88 -19.77 18.87
CA ALA A 238 -8.60 -18.71 18.15
C ALA A 238 -9.37 -17.79 19.11
N LEU A 239 -10.01 -18.35 20.14
CA LEU A 239 -10.74 -17.58 21.15
C LEU A 239 -9.81 -16.68 22.00
N ARG A 240 -8.59 -17.16 22.32
CA ARG A 240 -7.56 -16.33 22.99
C ARG A 240 -7.01 -15.22 22.10
N ALA A 241 -6.84 -15.49 20.79
CA ALA A 241 -6.42 -14.47 19.83
C ALA A 241 -7.48 -13.36 19.73
N LEU A 242 -8.75 -13.75 19.60
CA LEU A 242 -9.89 -12.82 19.62
C LEU A 242 -9.92 -11.98 20.89
N GLN A 243 -9.76 -12.60 22.08
CA GLN A 243 -9.69 -11.86 23.34
C GLN A 243 -8.64 -10.75 23.29
N LYS A 244 -7.44 -11.10 22.83
CA LYS A 244 -6.33 -10.16 22.74
C LYS A 244 -6.65 -9.01 21.79
N ALA A 245 -7.18 -9.31 20.60
CA ALA A 245 -7.56 -8.30 19.62
C ALA A 245 -8.65 -7.35 20.15
N CYS A 246 -9.66 -7.90 20.83
CA CYS A 246 -10.71 -7.13 21.47
C CYS A 246 -10.18 -6.22 22.59
N THR A 247 -9.27 -6.73 23.45
CA THR A 247 -8.65 -5.91 24.51
C THR A 247 -7.73 -4.81 23.97
N ALA A 248 -7.10 -5.04 22.81
CA ALA A 248 -6.28 -4.04 22.13
C ALA A 248 -7.12 -3.00 21.36
N ASN A 249 -8.46 -3.17 21.34
CA ASN A 249 -9.38 -2.39 20.52
C ASN A 249 -8.94 -2.31 19.04
N ASP A 250 -8.37 -3.40 18.51
CA ASP A 250 -7.94 -3.48 17.12
C ASP A 250 -9.04 -4.15 16.28
N ARG A 251 -9.73 -3.33 15.49
CA ARG A 251 -10.83 -3.74 14.60
C ARG A 251 -10.40 -4.74 13.54
N HIS A 252 -9.25 -4.52 12.91
CA HIS A 252 -8.76 -5.39 11.84
C HIS A 252 -8.30 -6.74 12.39
N ALA A 253 -7.61 -6.72 13.55
CA ALA A 253 -7.25 -7.96 14.24
C ALA A 253 -8.51 -8.71 14.71
N ALA A 254 -9.48 -8.02 15.30
CA ALA A 254 -10.72 -8.63 15.78
C ALA A 254 -11.49 -9.30 14.64
N ALA A 255 -11.60 -8.64 13.47
CA ALA A 255 -12.27 -9.22 12.30
C ALA A 255 -11.58 -10.49 11.78
N ARG A 256 -10.24 -10.50 11.68
CA ARG A 256 -9.49 -11.68 11.26
C ARG A 256 -9.61 -12.82 12.26
N ASP A 257 -9.45 -12.52 13.54
CA ASP A 257 -9.48 -13.53 14.60
C ASP A 257 -10.88 -14.13 14.77
N LEU A 258 -11.93 -13.33 14.61
CA LEU A 258 -13.32 -13.80 14.60
C LEU A 258 -13.60 -14.72 13.40
N LEU A 259 -13.09 -14.40 12.21
CA LEU A 259 -13.18 -15.31 11.06
C LEU A 259 -12.39 -16.59 11.31
N SER A 260 -11.19 -16.52 11.91
CA SER A 260 -10.41 -17.70 12.27
C SER A 260 -11.16 -18.61 13.25
N LEU A 261 -11.90 -18.02 14.20
CA LEU A 261 -12.78 -18.74 15.11
C LEU A 261 -13.93 -19.41 14.36
N GLY A 262 -14.52 -18.73 13.37
CA GLY A 262 -15.52 -19.30 12.47
C GLY A 262 -14.99 -20.48 11.64
N HIS A 263 -13.75 -20.41 11.16
CA HIS A 263 -13.11 -21.52 10.43
C HIS A 263 -12.85 -22.73 11.34
N ALA A 264 -12.53 -22.48 12.62
CA ALA A 264 -12.36 -23.54 13.60
C ALA A 264 -13.69 -24.18 14.02
N HIS A 265 -14.79 -23.42 13.98
CA HIS A 265 -16.12 -23.89 14.38
C HIS A 265 -16.87 -24.63 13.25
N TRP A 266 -16.76 -24.17 12.00
CA TRP A 266 -17.33 -24.85 10.82
C TRP A 266 -16.24 -25.32 9.85
N PRO A 267 -15.64 -26.51 10.07
CA PRO A 267 -14.58 -27.01 9.20
C PRO A 267 -15.07 -27.34 7.78
N ASP A 268 -16.32 -27.76 7.62
CA ASP A 268 -16.86 -28.20 6.31
C ASP A 268 -17.34 -27.03 5.43
N ALA A 269 -17.74 -25.92 6.05
CA ALA A 269 -18.24 -24.74 5.34
C ALA A 269 -17.82 -23.45 6.05
N PRO A 270 -16.54 -23.06 6.04
CA PRO A 270 -16.07 -21.91 6.80
C PRO A 270 -16.66 -20.58 6.27
N PRO A 271 -17.14 -19.69 7.15
CA PRO A 271 -17.63 -18.38 6.75
C PRO A 271 -16.47 -17.51 6.24
N ARG A 272 -16.62 -16.97 5.02
CA ARG A 272 -15.59 -16.14 4.34
C ARG A 272 -15.70 -14.64 4.61
N SER A 273 -16.74 -14.20 5.31
CA SER A 273 -16.98 -12.79 5.65
C SER A 273 -17.71 -12.67 6.98
N LEU A 274 -17.60 -11.50 7.63
CA LEU A 274 -18.31 -11.21 8.87
C LEU A 274 -19.84 -11.32 8.68
N ASN A 275 -20.35 -10.93 7.52
CA ASN A 275 -21.77 -11.05 7.20
C ASN A 275 -22.21 -12.53 7.02
N ALA A 276 -21.35 -13.38 6.45
CA ALA A 276 -21.63 -14.82 6.35
C ALA A 276 -21.58 -15.52 7.72
N LEU A 277 -20.73 -15.03 8.64
CA LEU A 277 -20.68 -15.48 10.03
C LEU A 277 -21.93 -15.03 10.80
N ALA A 278 -22.30 -13.76 10.64
CA ALA A 278 -23.53 -13.18 11.17
C ALA A 278 -24.76 -14.01 10.75
N ALA A 279 -24.88 -14.43 9.49
CA ALA A 279 -26.02 -15.26 9.08
C ALA A 279 -26.18 -16.61 9.82
N ARG A 280 -25.15 -17.10 10.52
CA ARG A 280 -25.09 -18.45 11.10
C ARG A 280 -25.17 -18.51 12.62
N ILE A 281 -24.84 -17.41 13.29
CA ILE A 281 -24.87 -17.32 14.75
C ILE A 281 -26.24 -16.85 15.25
N GLU A 282 -26.60 -17.23 16.46
CA GLU A 282 -27.86 -16.80 17.10
C GLU A 282 -27.70 -15.42 17.76
N ASN A 283 -26.58 -15.23 18.47
CA ASN A 283 -26.27 -14.05 19.28
C ASN A 283 -25.04 -13.29 18.75
N GLY A 284 -24.94 -11.99 19.05
CA GLY A 284 -23.83 -11.14 18.64
C GLY A 284 -23.88 -10.51 17.24
N GLN A 285 -25.03 -10.57 16.57
CA GLN A 285 -25.24 -9.95 15.26
C GLN A 285 -24.98 -8.44 15.23
N THR A 286 -25.36 -7.76 16.31
CA THR A 286 -25.25 -6.31 16.41
C THR A 286 -23.80 -5.89 16.48
N GLN A 287 -23.01 -6.59 17.30
CA GLN A 287 -21.58 -6.36 17.47
C GLN A 287 -20.78 -6.73 16.21
N LEU A 288 -21.19 -7.77 15.46
CA LEU A 288 -20.61 -8.08 14.15
C LEU A 288 -20.90 -6.99 13.11
N ARG A 289 -22.13 -6.48 13.06
CA ARG A 289 -22.50 -5.40 12.14
C ARG A 289 -21.80 -4.09 12.50
N GLU A 290 -21.63 -3.82 13.78
CA GLU A 290 -20.88 -2.66 14.26
C GLU A 290 -19.38 -2.78 13.92
N LEU A 291 -18.80 -3.97 14.12
CA LEU A 291 -17.43 -4.27 13.67
C LEU A 291 -17.29 -4.10 12.16
N ASP A 292 -18.18 -4.70 11.36
CA ASP A 292 -18.15 -4.60 9.90
C ASP A 292 -18.28 -3.15 9.43
N ARG A 293 -19.24 -2.39 9.96
CA ARG A 293 -19.38 -0.95 9.70
C ARG A 293 -18.11 -0.19 10.05
N SER A 294 -17.49 -0.50 11.18
CA SER A 294 -16.28 0.19 11.64
C SER A 294 -15.06 -0.09 10.76
N LEU A 295 -15.04 -1.17 9.98
CA LEU A 295 -13.93 -1.44 9.04
C LEU A 295 -13.98 -0.57 7.79
N TYR A 296 -15.15 -0.04 7.43
CA TYR A 296 -15.37 0.72 6.19
C TYR A 296 -15.77 2.18 6.41
N ALA A 297 -16.24 2.55 7.62
CA ALA A 297 -16.58 3.93 7.94
C ALA A 297 -15.32 4.80 8.08
N ALA A 298 -15.37 6.01 7.52
CA ALA A 298 -14.34 7.03 7.71
C ALA A 298 -14.22 7.47 9.18
N ASP A 299 -15.34 7.44 9.91
CA ASP A 299 -15.40 7.75 11.33
C ASP A 299 -15.17 6.50 12.18
N THR A 300 -14.14 6.54 13.02
CA THR A 300 -13.62 5.40 13.79
C THR A 300 -14.15 5.32 15.21
N SER A 301 -15.06 6.21 15.60
CA SER A 301 -15.26 6.63 16.99
C SER A 301 -16.18 5.74 17.83
N ASN A 302 -16.90 4.79 17.23
CA ASN A 302 -18.02 4.15 17.93
C ASN A 302 -17.80 2.66 18.25
N TRP A 303 -16.79 2.01 17.67
CA TRP A 303 -16.60 0.58 17.89
C TRP A 303 -15.90 0.28 19.23
N ASN A 304 -16.47 -0.65 19.99
CA ASN A 304 -15.95 -1.09 21.28
C ASN A 304 -15.62 -2.59 21.28
N GLY A 305 -14.33 -2.93 21.31
CA GLY A 305 -13.85 -4.30 21.35
C GLY A 305 -14.26 -5.07 22.62
N ALA A 306 -14.47 -4.40 23.75
CA ALA A 306 -14.92 -5.06 24.99
C ALA A 306 -16.38 -5.56 24.87
N ALA A 307 -17.24 -4.78 24.22
CA ALA A 307 -18.63 -5.18 23.95
C ALA A 307 -18.71 -6.38 22.99
N LEU A 308 -17.82 -6.44 21.99
CA LEU A 308 -17.67 -7.62 21.13
C LEU A 308 -17.19 -8.82 21.93
N TRP A 309 -16.18 -8.66 22.79
CA TRP A 309 -15.64 -9.78 23.57
C TRP A 309 -16.66 -10.40 24.52
N ASP A 310 -17.48 -9.60 25.20
CA ASP A 310 -18.43 -10.14 26.18
C ASP A 310 -19.43 -11.10 25.54
N GLU A 311 -19.82 -10.82 24.30
CA GLU A 311 -20.73 -11.65 23.51
C GLU A 311 -20.07 -12.96 23.03
N PHE A 312 -18.79 -12.91 22.62
CA PHE A 312 -18.09 -14.04 22.00
C PHE A 312 -17.19 -14.84 22.96
N ARG A 313 -17.10 -14.46 24.24
CA ARG A 313 -16.27 -15.14 25.25
C ARG A 313 -16.63 -16.61 25.48
N HIS A 314 -17.89 -16.97 25.23
CA HIS A 314 -18.41 -18.34 25.34
C HIS A 314 -18.35 -19.12 24.02
N GLY A 315 -17.78 -18.53 22.96
CA GLY A 315 -17.72 -19.11 21.63
C GLY A 315 -18.90 -18.72 20.73
N LEU A 316 -18.95 -19.32 19.54
CA LEU A 316 -20.00 -19.09 18.56
C LEU A 316 -21.21 -19.98 18.91
N GLN A 317 -22.39 -19.38 19.04
CA GLN A 317 -23.64 -20.09 19.28
C GLN A 317 -24.39 -20.23 17.95
N GLU A 318 -24.59 -21.45 17.47
CA GLU A 318 -25.28 -21.71 16.20
C GLU A 318 -26.78 -21.46 16.33
N LYS A 319 -27.39 -20.87 15.31
CA LYS A 319 -28.85 -20.79 15.21
C LYS A 319 -29.41 -22.20 14.97
N LYS A 320 -30.14 -22.76 15.95
CA LYS A 320 -30.87 -24.03 15.76
C LYS A 320 -31.89 -23.87 14.64
N MET A 321 -31.59 -24.43 13.47
CA MET A 321 -32.57 -24.59 12.40
C MET A 321 -33.55 -25.67 12.85
N THR A 322 -34.72 -25.29 13.35
CA THR A 322 -35.81 -26.23 13.60
C THR A 322 -36.10 -26.93 12.27
N ARG A 323 -35.70 -28.19 12.13
CA ARG A 323 -36.17 -29.03 11.03
C ARG A 323 -37.68 -29.14 11.20
N ILE A 324 -38.43 -28.40 10.40
CA ILE A 324 -39.81 -28.77 10.13
C ILE A 324 -39.67 -30.11 9.40
N ASN A 325 -40.04 -31.21 10.06
CA ASN A 325 -40.24 -32.50 9.41
C ASN A 325 -41.30 -32.26 8.33
N GLN A 326 -40.85 -32.07 7.10
CA GLN A 326 -41.70 -32.22 5.95
C GLN A 326 -41.86 -33.73 5.79
N ASP A 327 -43.01 -34.20 6.24
CA ASP A 327 -43.50 -35.56 6.04
C ASP A 327 -43.54 -35.79 4.53
N ASP A 328 -42.51 -36.44 4.00
CA ASP A 328 -42.39 -36.84 2.61
C ASP A 328 -43.49 -37.87 2.34
N GLY A 329 -44.63 -37.39 1.84
CA GLY A 329 -45.67 -38.17 1.21
C GLY A 329 -45.17 -38.81 -0.09
N LEU A 330 -44.27 -39.78 0.02
CA LEU A 330 -43.89 -40.68 -1.06
C LEU A 330 -44.81 -41.91 -1.03
N ASN A 331 -45.82 -41.87 -1.89
CA ASN A 331 -46.67 -43.00 -2.22
C ASN A 331 -45.82 -44.11 -2.90
N PRO A 332 -45.83 -45.38 -2.44
CA PRO A 332 -45.08 -46.44 -3.08
C PRO A 332 -45.73 -46.84 -4.42
N LEU A 333 -45.10 -46.43 -5.53
CA LEU A 333 -45.34 -46.99 -6.86
C LEU A 333 -44.76 -48.40 -6.89
N TYR A 334 -45.55 -49.43 -6.62
CA TYR A 334 -45.55 -50.77 -7.25
C TYR A 334 -46.48 -51.73 -6.46
N PRO A 335 -47.56 -52.27 -7.05
CA PRO A 335 -48.23 -53.45 -6.49
C PRO A 335 -47.43 -54.71 -6.82
N GLN A 336 -47.12 -55.53 -5.81
CA GLN A 336 -46.61 -56.88 -6.01
C GLN A 336 -47.75 -57.78 -6.49
N HIS A 337 -47.57 -58.36 -7.68
CA HIS A 337 -48.37 -59.49 -8.13
C HIS A 337 -47.80 -60.77 -7.53
N HIS A 338 -48.65 -61.52 -6.83
CA HIS A 338 -48.55 -62.97 -6.68
C HIS A 338 -49.91 -63.59 -6.96
#